data_AF-A0AAP9SDP3-F1
#
_entry.id   AF-A0AAP9SDP3-F1
#
_cell.length_a   1.000
_cell.length_b   1.000
_cell.length_c   1.000
_cell.angle_alpha   90.00
_cell.angle_beta   90.00
_cell.angle_gamma   90.00
#
_symmetry.space_group_name_H-M   'P 1'
#
loop_
_entity.id
_entity.type
_entity.pdbx_description
1 polymer ?
#
loop_
_entity_poly.entity_id
_entity_poly.type
_entity_poly.pdbx_seq_one_letter_code
_entity_poly.pdbx_strand_id
1 'polypeptide(L)'
;MTKATGIHQLMKLWRFPGHDYLCFGDTRTDIPMLKDVCLGITMEHADKEVMLHADAVCGRSDCNGISSFLRASSLIKKESYAAFLRKYKMFPYADELRIETFFI
;
A
#
# COMPACT_ATOMS: atom_id res chain seq x y z
N MET A 1 -3.68 -16.59 16.35
CA MET A 1 -2.81 -16.07 15.26
C MET A 1 -3.39 -14.74 14.81
N THR A 2 -2.58 -13.69 14.67
CA THR A 2 -3.00 -12.37 14.18
C THR A 2 -2.28 -12.03 12.87
N LYS A 3 -2.79 -11.06 12.10
CA LYS A 3 -2.08 -10.54 10.92
C LYS A 3 -0.66 -10.09 11.26
N ALA A 4 -0.48 -9.35 12.37
CA ALA A 4 0.83 -8.93 12.87
C ALA A 4 1.80 -10.12 13.11
N THR A 5 1.33 -11.18 13.77
CA THR A 5 2.19 -12.37 13.98
C THR A 5 2.60 -13.06 12.67
N GLY A 6 1.74 -13.03 11.63
CA GLY A 6 2.07 -13.54 10.30
C GLY A 6 3.09 -12.66 9.58
N ILE A 7 2.94 -11.33 9.66
CA ILE A 7 3.89 -10.37 9.09
C ILE A 7 5.28 -10.56 9.74
N HIS A 8 5.37 -10.71 11.05
CA HIS A 8 6.65 -10.98 11.73
C HIS A 8 7.34 -12.27 11.25
N GLN A 9 6.59 -13.31 10.88
CA GLN A 9 7.17 -14.50 10.27
C GLN A 9 7.76 -14.20 8.89
N LEU A 10 7.08 -13.38 8.08
CA LEU A 10 7.57 -12.94 6.77
C LEU A 10 8.80 -12.03 6.91
N MET A 11 8.78 -11.05 7.83
CA MET A 11 9.92 -10.16 8.08
C MET A 11 11.16 -10.94 8.51
N LYS A 12 11.00 -11.94 9.39
CA LYS A 12 12.08 -12.85 9.78
C LYS A 12 12.61 -13.66 8.61
N LEU A 13 11.73 -14.18 7.75
CA LEU A 13 12.11 -14.93 6.55
C LEU A 13 12.94 -14.07 5.59
N TRP A 14 12.54 -12.82 5.38
CA TRP A 14 13.21 -11.87 4.49
C TRP A 14 14.38 -11.12 5.12
N ARG A 15 14.65 -11.33 6.42
CA ARG A 15 15.71 -10.66 7.19
C ARG A 15 15.54 -9.13 7.25
N PHE A 16 14.31 -8.66 7.29
CA PHE A 16 13.99 -7.26 7.57
C PHE A 16 13.73 -7.03 9.06
N PRO A 17 13.88 -5.78 9.57
CA PRO A 17 13.51 -5.45 10.94
C PRO A 17 12.02 -5.68 11.18
N GLY A 18 11.65 -6.27 12.32
CA GLY A 18 10.28 -6.79 12.55
C GLY A 18 9.14 -5.78 12.34
N HIS A 19 9.36 -4.52 12.70
CA HIS A 19 8.35 -3.45 12.65
C HIS A 19 8.51 -2.50 11.45
N ASP A 20 9.51 -2.73 10.60
CA ASP A 20 9.86 -1.86 9.47
C ASP A 20 9.00 -2.19 8.24
N TYR A 21 7.70 -1.99 8.41
CA TYR A 21 6.71 -2.12 7.36
C TYR A 21 5.69 -0.98 7.47
N LEU A 22 4.78 -0.94 6.50
CA LEU A 22 3.63 -0.05 6.46
C LEU A 22 2.38 -0.90 6.28
N CYS A 23 1.27 -0.53 6.94
CA CYS A 23 0.03 -1.29 6.82
C CYS A 23 -1.17 -0.39 6.52
N PHE A 24 -2.10 -0.92 5.73
CA PHE A 24 -3.43 -0.37 5.52
C PHE A 24 -4.45 -1.33 6.13
N GLY A 25 -5.29 -0.85 7.04
CA GLY A 25 -6.31 -1.66 7.73
C GLY A 25 -7.68 -0.98 7.76
N ASP A 26 -8.74 -1.77 7.71
CA ASP A 26 -10.13 -1.28 7.64
C ASP A 26 -11.04 -1.96 8.67
N THR A 27 -10.63 -3.13 9.18
CA THR A 27 -11.43 -3.93 10.10
C THR A 27 -10.79 -4.06 11.48
N ARG A 28 -11.56 -4.51 12.46
CA ARG A 28 -11.06 -4.81 13.81
C ARG A 28 -9.92 -5.84 13.83
N THR A 29 -9.85 -6.73 12.83
CA THR A 29 -8.77 -7.72 12.71
C THR A 29 -7.40 -7.10 12.39
N ASP A 30 -7.39 -5.84 11.95
CA ASP A 30 -6.20 -5.08 11.58
C ASP A 30 -5.58 -4.31 12.76
N ILE A 31 -6.32 -4.14 13.86
CA ILE A 31 -5.84 -3.38 15.04
C ILE A 31 -4.47 -3.87 15.52
N PRO A 32 -4.18 -5.18 15.61
CA PRO A 32 -2.85 -5.63 16.02
C PRO A 32 -1.72 -5.20 15.09
N MET A 33 -1.95 -5.16 13.75
CA MET A 33 -0.91 -4.70 12.83
C MET A 33 -0.80 -3.17 12.79
N LEU A 34 -1.92 -2.44 12.93
CA LEU A 34 -1.94 -0.97 12.99
C LEU A 34 -1.13 -0.42 14.17
N LYS A 35 -1.08 -1.14 15.29
CA LYS A 35 -0.29 -0.77 16.48
C LYS A 35 1.18 -1.21 16.43
N ASP A 36 1.49 -2.18 15.59
CA ASP A 36 2.79 -2.88 15.57
C ASP A 36 3.74 -2.31 14.50
N VAL A 37 3.19 -1.58 13.54
CA VAL A 37 3.87 -1.08 12.35
C VAL A 37 4.55 0.28 12.58
N CYS A 38 5.46 0.66 11.68
CA CYS A 38 6.09 1.99 11.70
C CYS A 38 5.17 3.11 11.21
N LEU A 39 4.28 2.81 10.25
CA LEU A 39 3.22 3.70 9.79
C LEU A 39 1.93 2.91 9.54
N GLY A 40 0.94 3.11 10.40
CA GLY A 40 -0.38 2.49 10.35
C GLY A 40 -1.41 3.42 9.74
N ILE A 41 -2.02 3.01 8.63
CA ILE A 41 -3.03 3.80 7.92
C ILE A 41 -4.35 3.04 7.95
N THR A 42 -5.43 3.74 8.26
CA THR A 42 -6.78 3.18 8.16
C THR A 42 -7.56 3.75 6.99
N MET A 43 -8.57 3.04 6.51
CA MET A 43 -9.45 3.51 5.43
C MET A 43 -10.63 4.31 5.98
N GLU A 44 -11.10 5.31 5.25
CA GLU A 44 -12.19 6.22 5.64
C GLU A 44 -13.48 5.54 6.11
N HIS A 45 -13.78 4.34 5.61
CA HIS A 45 -15.00 3.61 5.96
C HIS A 45 -14.82 2.65 7.15
N ALA A 46 -13.64 2.61 7.76
CA ALA A 46 -13.37 1.79 8.93
C ALA A 46 -14.21 2.23 10.15
N ASP A 47 -14.49 1.31 11.06
CA ASP A 47 -15.13 1.66 12.32
C ASP A 47 -14.26 2.63 13.14
N LYS A 48 -14.90 3.55 13.89
CA LYS A 48 -14.19 4.52 14.75
C LYS A 48 -13.20 3.87 15.71
N GLU A 49 -13.51 2.67 16.22
CA GLU A 49 -12.58 1.89 17.06
C GLU A 49 -11.26 1.62 16.34
N VAL A 50 -11.32 1.24 15.07
CA VAL A 50 -10.14 0.91 14.24
C VAL A 50 -9.33 2.18 13.98
N MET A 51 -10.01 3.29 13.67
CA MET A 51 -9.35 4.56 13.38
C MET A 51 -8.53 5.11 14.54
N LEU A 52 -8.93 4.85 15.78
CA LEU A 52 -8.18 5.25 16.99
C LEU A 52 -6.82 4.56 17.14
N HIS A 53 -6.51 3.59 16.28
CA HIS A 53 -5.28 2.82 16.33
C HIS A 53 -4.37 3.06 15.13
N ALA A 54 -4.73 3.99 14.24
CA ALA A 54 -3.93 4.36 13.08
C ALA A 54 -3.30 5.74 13.26
N ASP A 55 -2.15 5.96 12.62
CA ASP A 55 -1.46 7.24 12.55
C ASP A 55 -2.11 8.20 11.54
N ALA A 56 -2.77 7.64 10.52
CA ALA A 56 -3.43 8.40 9.47
C ALA A 56 -4.67 7.67 8.93
N VAL A 57 -5.55 8.44 8.28
CA VAL A 57 -6.71 7.94 7.54
C VAL A 57 -6.53 8.25 6.06
N CYS A 58 -6.66 7.25 5.20
CA CYS A 58 -6.74 7.44 3.74
C CYS A 58 -8.20 7.35 3.26
N GLY A 59 -8.44 7.73 2.00
CA GLY A 59 -9.75 7.54 1.37
C GLY A 59 -10.17 6.07 1.30
N ARG A 60 -11.39 5.82 0.81
CA ARG A 60 -11.94 4.47 0.67
C ARG A 60 -11.11 3.58 -0.28
N SER A 61 -11.03 2.28 0.02
CA SER A 61 -10.36 1.28 -0.84
C SER A 61 -11.00 1.17 -2.21
N ASP A 62 -12.32 1.23 -2.29
CA ASP A 62 -13.10 1.16 -3.52
C ASP A 62 -13.03 2.44 -4.38
N CYS A 63 -12.35 3.49 -3.88
CA CYS A 63 -12.21 4.79 -4.53
C CYS A 63 -10.75 5.22 -4.67
N ASN A 64 -9.81 4.30 -4.91
CA ASN A 64 -8.38 4.60 -5.05
C ASN A 64 -7.74 5.29 -3.83
N GLY A 65 -8.30 5.13 -2.63
CA GLY A 65 -7.82 5.82 -1.42
C GLY A 65 -6.36 5.47 -1.06
N ILE A 66 -5.99 4.20 -1.20
CA ILE A 66 -4.62 3.72 -0.93
C ILE A 66 -3.63 4.36 -1.92
N SER A 67 -3.89 4.26 -3.22
CA SER A 67 -2.97 4.78 -4.24
C SER A 67 -2.87 6.31 -4.21
N SER A 68 -3.98 6.99 -3.92
CA SER A 68 -4.01 8.44 -3.72
C SER A 68 -3.17 8.85 -2.51
N PHE A 69 -3.29 8.12 -1.39
CA PHE A 69 -2.47 8.35 -0.20
C PHE A 69 -0.98 8.13 -0.48
N LEU A 70 -0.62 7.03 -1.14
CA LEU A 70 0.77 6.73 -1.48
C LEU A 70 1.41 7.80 -2.39
N ARG A 71 0.63 8.38 -3.31
CA ARG A 71 1.09 9.49 -4.17
C ARG A 71 1.24 10.78 -3.37
N ALA A 72 0.24 11.13 -2.55
CA ALA A 72 0.26 12.35 -1.75
C ALA A 72 1.38 12.34 -0.70
N SER A 73 1.68 11.18 -0.13
CA SER A 73 2.77 10.95 0.83
C SER A 73 4.15 10.82 0.19
N SER A 74 4.26 10.92 -1.14
CA SER A 74 5.51 10.71 -1.91
C SER A 74 6.18 9.34 -1.68
N LEU A 75 5.46 8.37 -1.11
CA LEU A 75 5.93 6.99 -0.92
C LEU A 75 6.08 6.26 -2.25
N ILE A 76 5.28 6.63 -3.25
CA ILE A 76 5.47 6.20 -4.63
C ILE A 76 5.69 7.41 -5.55
N LYS A 77 6.64 7.28 -6.46
CA LYS A 77 6.85 8.27 -7.53
C LYS A 77 5.96 7.95 -8.72
N LYS A 78 5.46 8.99 -9.39
CA LYS A 78 4.80 8.83 -10.68
C LYS A 78 5.87 8.51 -11.73
N GLU A 79 6.05 7.23 -12.05
CA GLU A 79 6.85 6.82 -13.21
C GLU A 79 5.95 6.88 -14.44
N SER A 80 6.47 7.40 -15.56
CA SER A 80 5.76 7.36 -16.84
C SER A 80 5.66 5.91 -17.29
N TYR A 81 4.45 5.46 -17.67
CA TYR A 81 4.24 4.09 -18.18
C TYR A 81 5.14 3.78 -19.38
N ALA A 82 5.29 4.75 -20.30
CA ALA A 82 6.21 4.64 -21.41
C ALA A 82 7.68 4.52 -20.96
N ALA A 83 8.07 5.21 -19.88
CA ALA A 83 9.40 5.09 -19.31
C ALA A 83 9.63 3.72 -18.64
N PHE A 84 8.62 3.20 -17.92
CA PHE A 84 8.64 1.87 -17.32
C PHE A 84 8.80 0.77 -18.38
N LEU A 85 7.95 0.79 -19.41
CA LEU A 85 8.00 -0.20 -20.51
C LEU A 85 9.34 -0.17 -21.24
N ARG A 86 9.88 1.03 -21.50
CA ARG A 86 11.19 1.19 -22.14
C ARG A 86 12.33 0.66 -21.26
N LYS A 87 12.27 0.92 -19.95
CA LYS A 87 13.30 0.51 -18.99
C LYS A 87 13.39 -1.01 -18.84
N TYR A 88 12.26 -1.70 -18.83
CA TYR A 88 12.21 -3.16 -18.68
C TYR A 88 12.13 -3.92 -20.02
N LYS A 89 12.34 -3.21 -21.15
CA LYS A 89 12.31 -3.76 -22.52
C LYS A 89 11.09 -4.66 -22.77
N MET A 90 9.94 -4.28 -22.22
CA MET A 90 8.83 -5.22 -22.11
C MET A 90 8.01 -5.40 -23.38
N PHE A 91 8.08 -4.58 -24.44
CA PHE A 91 7.51 -4.91 -25.77
C PHE A 91 8.04 -4.02 -26.93
N PRO A 92 8.27 -4.55 -28.15
CA PRO A 92 8.64 -3.80 -29.36
C PRO A 92 7.47 -3.16 -30.14
N TYR A 93 6.23 -3.14 -29.62
CA TYR A 93 5.03 -2.61 -30.30
C TYR A 93 4.41 -1.38 -29.60
N ALA A 94 5.22 -0.60 -28.89
CA ALA A 94 4.74 0.55 -28.10
C ALA A 94 4.14 1.70 -28.95
N ASP A 95 4.38 1.73 -30.26
CA ASP A 95 3.94 2.82 -31.12
C ASP A 95 2.50 2.68 -31.65
N GLU A 96 1.85 1.52 -31.50
CA GLU A 96 0.51 1.26 -32.07
C GLU A 96 -0.64 1.31 -31.05
N LEU A 97 -0.33 1.44 -29.76
CA LEU A 97 -1.31 1.30 -28.70
C LEU A 97 -1.40 2.60 -27.88
N ARG A 98 -2.38 3.46 -28.23
CA ARG A 98 -2.92 4.49 -27.33
C ARG A 98 -3.63 3.82 -26.16
N ILE A 99 -2.86 3.15 -25.32
CA ILE A 99 -3.34 2.58 -24.08
C ILE A 99 -3.11 3.65 -23.01
N GLU A 100 -4.11 4.51 -22.81
CA GLU A 100 -4.26 5.14 -21.51
C GLU A 100 -4.70 4.05 -20.54
N THR A 101 -3.76 3.39 -19.87
CA THR A 101 -4.10 2.48 -18.78
C THR A 101 -3.30 2.82 -17.55
N PHE A 102 -4.03 3.35 -16.58
CA PHE A 102 -3.60 3.49 -15.21
C PHE A 102 -3.61 2.09 -14.57
N PHE A 103 -2.43 1.58 -14.22
CA PHE A 103 -2.34 0.43 -13.31
C PHE A 103 -2.05 0.93 -11.88
N ILE A 104 -2.80 0.35 -10.95
CA ILE A 104 -2.61 0.40 -9.49
C ILE A 104 -1.62 -0.71 -9.13
#